data_AF-A0AAD1WBS4-F1
#
_entry.id   AF-A0AAD1WBS4-F1
#
_cell.length_a   1.000
_cell.length_b   1.000
_cell.length_c   1.000
_cell.angle_alpha   90.00
_cell.angle_beta   90.00
_cell.angle_gamma   90.00
#
_symmetry.space_group_name_H-M   'P 1'
#
loop_
_entity.id
_entity.type
_entity.pdbx_description
1 polymer ?
#
loop_
_entity_poly.entity_id
_entity_poly.type
_entity_poly.pdbx_seq_one_letter_code
_entity_poly.pdbx_strand_id
1 'polypeptide(L)'
;MPNPAAPLTIRVLRNMLRDAKSDIKAHMATELGKQIAGLKEDMEAFTSHTTQVETWISKLSNATSAQAQDIAYFHGQISTIEDELEDLNNRSRWNNIRGLPKTVTPELLIPTLRDIFKAMAPKI
;
A
#
# COMPACT_ATOMS: atom_id res chain seq x y z
N MET A 1 29.21 18.97 -62.33
CA MET A 1 30.04 20.00 -61.65
C MET A 1 30.43 21.05 -62.68
N PRO A 2 30.29 22.36 -62.40
CA PRO A 2 30.68 23.39 -63.36
C PRO A 2 32.21 23.40 -63.57
N ASN A 3 32.64 23.66 -64.81
CA ASN A 3 34.05 23.79 -65.19
C ASN A 3 34.72 24.91 -64.37
N PRO A 4 35.81 24.65 -63.61
CA PRO A 4 36.43 25.63 -62.73
C PRO A 4 37.09 26.82 -63.47
N ALA A 5 37.27 26.73 -64.79
CA ALA A 5 37.88 27.78 -65.61
C ALA A 5 36.87 28.71 -66.32
N ALA A 6 35.56 28.47 -66.19
CA ALA A 6 34.54 29.31 -66.82
C ALA A 6 34.08 30.44 -65.87
N PRO A 7 33.98 31.71 -66.33
CA PRO A 7 33.53 32.81 -65.47
C PRO A 7 32.11 32.53 -64.95
N LEU A 8 31.95 32.65 -63.63
CA LEU A 8 30.64 32.51 -62.97
C LEU A 8 29.68 33.57 -63.50
N THR A 9 28.66 33.13 -64.22
CA THR A 9 27.61 34.03 -64.70
C THR A 9 26.54 34.23 -63.63
N ILE A 10 25.86 35.38 -63.68
CA ILE A 10 24.71 35.70 -62.80
C ILE A 10 23.66 34.57 -62.84
N ARG A 11 23.47 33.92 -64.01
CA ARG A 11 22.53 32.81 -64.18
C ARG A 11 22.93 31.59 -63.35
N VAL A 12 24.22 31.24 -63.32
CA VAL A 12 24.73 30.11 -62.54
C VAL A 12 24.58 30.40 -61.04
N LEU A 13 24.94 31.59 -60.59
CA LEU A 13 24.78 32.00 -59.19
C LEU A 13 23.31 31.95 -58.73
N ARG A 14 22.38 32.39 -59.59
CA ARG A 14 20.93 32.33 -59.29
C ARG A 14 20.43 30.88 -59.15
N ASN A 15 20.91 29.97 -60.00
CA ASN A 15 20.54 28.56 -59.91
C ASN A 15 21.09 27.93 -58.64
N MET A 16 22.37 28.15 -58.32
CA MET A 16 22.98 27.65 -57.09
C MET A 16 22.25 28.15 -55.83
N LEU A 17 21.84 29.43 -55.81
CA LEU A 17 21.07 29.97 -54.70
C LEU A 17 19.68 29.34 -54.58
N ARG A 18 19.02 29.05 -55.71
CA ARG A 18 17.73 28.35 -55.74
C ARG A 18 17.87 26.93 -55.21
N ASP A 19 18.89 26.22 -55.64
CA ASP A 19 19.16 24.83 -55.25
C ASP A 19 19.50 24.76 -53.76
N ALA A 20 20.40 25.62 -53.28
CA ALA A 20 20.73 25.71 -51.85
C ALA A 20 19.50 26.03 -50.98
N LYS A 21 18.62 26.93 -51.43
CA LYS A 21 17.36 27.22 -50.73
C LYS A 21 16.44 26.00 -50.69
N SER A 22 16.37 25.24 -51.78
CA SER A 22 15.58 24.02 -51.85
C SER A 22 16.12 22.96 -50.89
N ASP A 23 17.44 22.77 -50.86
CA ASP A 23 18.12 21.80 -50.01
C ASP A 23 17.95 22.12 -48.53
N ILE A 24 18.14 23.39 -48.14
CA ILE A 24 17.91 23.85 -46.77
C ILE A 24 16.46 23.57 -46.35
N LYS A 25 15.49 23.89 -47.22
CA LYS A 25 14.07 23.65 -46.93
C LYS A 25 13.77 22.16 -46.76
N ALA A 26 14.31 21.32 -47.63
CA ALA A 26 14.12 19.86 -47.56
C ALA A 26 14.75 19.26 -46.30
N HIS A 27 15.97 19.69 -45.97
CA HIS A 27 16.68 19.24 -44.77
C HIS A 27 15.93 19.65 -43.49
N MET A 28 15.53 20.92 -43.39
CA MET A 28 14.74 21.41 -42.25
C MET A 28 13.41 20.66 -42.11
N ALA A 29 12.70 20.44 -43.21
CA ALA A 29 11.44 19.70 -43.18
C ALA A 29 11.64 18.26 -42.68
N THR A 30 12.73 17.62 -43.09
CA THR A 30 13.06 16.24 -42.68
C THR A 30 13.41 16.19 -41.20
N GLU A 31 14.26 17.09 -40.74
CA GLU A 31 14.74 17.10 -39.35
C GLU A 31 13.63 17.46 -38.37
N LEU A 32 12.83 18.48 -38.69
CA LEU A 32 11.64 18.80 -37.90
C LEU A 32 10.63 17.65 -37.91
N GLY A 33 10.46 16.97 -39.04
CA GLY A 33 9.60 15.78 -39.14
C GLY A 33 10.05 14.67 -38.19
N LYS A 34 11.36 14.40 -38.09
CA LYS A 34 11.91 13.42 -37.15
C LYS A 34 11.70 13.84 -35.70
N GLN A 35 11.96 15.10 -35.37
CA GLN A 35 11.75 15.61 -34.01
C GLN A 35 10.29 15.52 -33.58
N ILE A 36 9.36 15.87 -34.47
CA ILE A 36 7.92 15.74 -34.21
C ILE A 36 7.53 14.27 -34.00
N ALA A 37 8.06 13.35 -34.81
CA ALA A 37 7.81 11.93 -34.64
C ALA A 37 8.31 11.41 -33.28
N GLY A 38 9.55 11.76 -32.90
CA GLY A 38 10.12 11.37 -31.60
C GLY A 38 9.31 11.93 -30.43
N LEU A 39 8.94 13.22 -30.48
CA LEU A 39 8.10 13.83 -29.44
C LEU A 39 6.72 13.16 -29.32
N LYS A 40 6.16 12.69 -30.44
CA LYS A 40 4.89 11.96 -30.43
C LYS A 40 5.04 10.60 -29.75
N GLU A 41 6.10 9.85 -30.06
CA GLU A 41 6.41 8.57 -29.41
C GLU A 41 6.62 8.74 -27.90
N ASP A 42 7.39 9.76 -27.49
CA ASP A 42 7.61 10.08 -26.09
C ASP A 42 6.29 10.41 -25.37
N MET A 43 5.41 11.19 -26.01
CA MET A 43 4.11 11.56 -25.45
C MET A 43 3.18 10.35 -25.28
N GLU A 44 3.18 9.42 -26.23
CA GLU A 44 2.44 8.16 -26.14
C GLU A 44 2.98 7.29 -24.99
N ALA A 45 4.31 7.20 -24.84
CA ALA A 45 4.96 6.48 -23.76
C ALA A 45 4.61 7.09 -22.37
N PHE A 46 4.66 8.42 -22.24
CA PHE A 46 4.27 9.10 -21.00
C PHE A 46 2.79 8.90 -20.65
N THR A 47 1.91 8.89 -21.65
CA THR A 47 0.47 8.63 -21.45
C THR A 47 0.25 7.21 -20.92
N SER A 48 0.93 6.23 -21.52
CA SER A 48 0.88 4.83 -21.09
C SER A 48 1.40 4.68 -19.66
N HIS A 49 2.54 5.31 -19.34
CA HIS A 49 3.11 5.28 -18.00
C HIS A 49 2.18 5.91 -16.96
N THR A 50 1.57 7.05 -17.27
CA THR A 50 0.61 7.73 -16.39
C THR A 50 -0.58 6.82 -16.08
N THR A 51 -1.16 6.19 -17.10
CA THR A 51 -2.28 5.24 -16.94
C THR A 51 -1.90 4.06 -16.03
N GLN A 52 -0.67 3.55 -16.17
CA GLN A 52 -0.18 2.45 -15.33
C GLN A 52 -0.02 2.88 -13.87
N VAL A 53 0.51 4.07 -13.62
CA VAL A 53 0.65 4.63 -12.27
C VAL A 53 -0.71 4.84 -11.61
N GLU A 54 -1.70 5.40 -12.32
CA GLU A 54 -3.08 5.55 -11.82
C GLU A 54 -3.71 4.20 -11.45
N THR A 55 -3.44 3.18 -12.25
CA THR A 55 -3.89 1.81 -11.96
C THR A 55 -3.26 1.27 -10.68
N TRP A 56 -1.96 1.50 -10.46
CA TRP A 56 -1.27 1.07 -9.25
C TRP A 56 -1.76 1.82 -8.01
N ILE A 57 -1.96 3.14 -8.10
CA ILE A 57 -2.54 3.94 -7.03
C ILE A 57 -3.90 3.38 -6.62
N SER A 58 -4.75 3.08 -7.60
CA SER A 58 -6.09 2.53 -7.34
C SER A 58 -6.02 1.17 -6.63
N LYS A 59 -5.12 0.28 -7.06
CA LYS A 59 -4.91 -1.03 -6.41
C LYS A 59 -4.41 -0.88 -4.97
N LEU A 60 -3.45 0.01 -4.74
CA LEU A 60 -2.91 0.26 -3.39
C LEU A 60 -3.97 0.85 -2.47
N SER A 61 -4.76 1.82 -2.94
CA SER A 61 -5.85 2.43 -2.17
C SER A 61 -6.90 1.39 -1.73
N ASN A 62 -7.29 0.50 -2.65
CA ASN A 62 -8.21 -0.58 -2.35
C ASN A 62 -7.62 -1.57 -1.32
N ALA A 63 -6.34 -1.94 -1.47
CA ALA A 63 -5.66 -2.82 -0.54
C ALA A 63 -5.57 -2.22 0.87
N THR A 64 -5.22 -0.94 0.99
CA THR A 64 -5.18 -0.23 2.27
C THR A 64 -6.56 -0.18 2.93
N SER A 65 -7.61 0.04 2.15
CA SER A 65 -8.98 0.06 2.67
C SER A 65 -9.41 -1.30 3.20
N ALA A 66 -9.10 -2.39 2.48
CA ALA A 66 -9.37 -3.75 2.92
C ALA A 66 -8.59 -4.09 4.21
N GLN A 67 -7.30 -3.75 4.27
CA GLN A 67 -6.48 -3.95 5.48
C GLN A 67 -7.02 -3.18 6.69
N ALA A 68 -7.54 -1.97 6.50
CA ALA A 68 -8.17 -1.21 7.59
C ALA A 68 -9.42 -1.91 8.13
N GLN A 69 -10.23 -2.54 7.24
CA GLN A 69 -11.38 -3.34 7.64
C GLN A 69 -10.96 -4.60 8.41
N ASP A 70 -9.93 -5.29 7.95
CA ASP A 70 -9.39 -6.47 8.63
C ASP A 70 -8.88 -6.12 10.04
N ILE A 71 -8.16 -5.01 10.19
CA ILE A 71 -7.70 -4.52 11.50
C ILE A 71 -8.88 -4.24 12.42
N ALA A 72 -9.92 -3.55 11.94
CA ALA A 72 -11.10 -3.26 12.74
C ALA A 72 -11.83 -4.55 13.17
N TYR A 73 -11.91 -5.53 12.27
CA TYR A 73 -12.50 -6.83 12.55
C TYR A 73 -11.72 -7.58 13.64
N PHE A 74 -10.40 -7.69 13.51
CA PHE A 74 -9.57 -8.37 14.51
C PHE A 74 -9.58 -7.64 15.85
N HIS A 75 -9.61 -6.31 15.86
CA HIS A 75 -9.76 -5.55 17.10
C HIS A 75 -11.07 -5.88 17.83
N GLY A 76 -12.18 -6.00 17.07
CA GLY A 76 -13.46 -6.44 17.62
C GLY A 76 -13.40 -7.87 18.19
N GLN A 77 -12.72 -8.80 17.50
CA GLN A 77 -12.55 -10.16 18.03
C GLN A 77 -11.73 -10.19 19.32
N ILE A 78 -10.66 -9.40 19.40
CA ILE A 78 -9.84 -9.31 20.63
C ILE A 78 -10.68 -8.80 21.79
N SER A 79 -11.46 -7.73 21.60
CA SER A 79 -12.34 -7.20 22.65
C SER A 79 -13.31 -8.25 23.17
N THR A 80 -13.95 -9.03 22.28
CA THR A 80 -14.85 -10.11 22.69
C THR A 80 -14.13 -11.17 23.52
N ILE A 81 -12.92 -11.57 23.12
CA ILE A 81 -12.13 -12.57 23.84
C ILE A 81 -11.70 -12.03 25.22
N GLU A 82 -11.33 -10.76 25.32
CA GLU A 82 -10.99 -10.11 26.59
C GLU A 82 -12.18 -10.12 27.55
N ASP A 83 -13.38 -9.78 27.07
CA ASP A 83 -14.62 -9.83 27.85
C ASP A 83 -14.93 -11.26 28.33
N GLU A 84 -14.78 -12.26 27.46
CA GLU A 84 -14.98 -13.68 27.80
C GLU A 84 -13.98 -14.17 28.86
N LEU A 85 -12.72 -13.75 28.75
CA LEU A 85 -11.69 -14.07 29.74
C LEU A 85 -11.99 -13.42 31.10
N GLU A 86 -12.48 -12.18 31.10
CA GLU A 86 -12.88 -11.50 32.32
C GLU A 86 -14.06 -12.23 33.01
N ASP A 87 -15.09 -12.61 32.25
CA ASP A 87 -16.21 -13.40 32.79
C ASP A 87 -15.74 -14.73 33.39
N LEU A 88 -14.92 -15.48 32.66
CA LEU A 88 -14.37 -16.76 33.12
C LEU A 88 -13.52 -16.59 34.40
N ASN A 89 -12.68 -15.57 34.44
CA ASN A 89 -11.86 -15.27 35.62
C ASN A 89 -12.73 -14.89 36.82
N ASN A 90 -13.77 -14.08 36.61
CA ASN A 90 -14.72 -13.73 37.65
C ASN A 90 -15.43 -14.98 38.18
N ARG A 91 -15.96 -15.84 37.31
CA ARG A 91 -16.60 -17.11 37.69
C ARG A 91 -15.66 -18.05 38.46
N SER A 92 -14.40 -18.16 38.03
CA SER A 92 -13.37 -18.93 38.74
C SER A 92 -13.13 -18.38 40.16
N ARG A 93 -13.05 -17.05 40.32
CA ARG A 93 -12.92 -16.40 41.63
C ARG A 93 -14.11 -16.64 42.54
N TRP A 94 -15.33 -16.66 42.01
CA TRP A 94 -16.54 -17.01 42.75
C TRP A 94 -16.55 -18.48 43.20
N ASN A 95 -16.01 -19.38 42.38
CA ASN A 95 -15.94 -20.81 42.69
C ASN A 95 -14.80 -21.18 43.66
N ASN A 96 -13.82 -20.29 43.86
CA ASN A 96 -12.74 -20.49 44.82
C ASN A 96 -13.20 -20.10 46.25
N ILE A 97 -13.20 -21.07 47.16
CA ILE A 97 -13.50 -20.86 48.59
C ILE A 97 -12.47 -19.90 49.19
N ARG A 98 -12.87 -18.66 49.47
CA ARG A 98 -12.07 -17.71 50.25
C ARG A 98 -12.33 -17.92 51.74
N GLY A 99 -11.27 -18.03 52.55
CA GLY A 99 -11.37 -18.04 54.02
C GLY A 99 -10.68 -19.20 54.76
N LEU A 100 -9.93 -20.07 54.07
CA LEU A 100 -9.13 -21.08 54.75
C LEU A 100 -7.94 -20.45 55.51
N PRO A 101 -7.74 -20.77 56.80
CA PRO A 101 -6.56 -20.33 57.54
C PRO A 101 -5.26 -20.74 56.84
N LYS A 102 -4.25 -19.86 56.82
CA LYS A 102 -2.94 -20.11 56.16
C LYS A 102 -2.16 -21.32 56.73
N THR A 103 -2.59 -21.84 57.86
CA THR A 103 -2.01 -22.99 58.57
C THR A 103 -2.59 -24.33 58.14
N VAL A 104 -3.59 -24.35 57.26
CA VAL A 104 -4.23 -25.58 56.78
C VAL A 104 -3.36 -26.23 55.72
N THR A 105 -2.76 -27.37 56.06
CA THR A 105 -2.06 -28.24 55.09
C THR A 105 -3.07 -29.02 54.24
N PRO A 106 -2.68 -29.56 53.06
CA PRO A 106 -3.59 -30.29 52.18
C PRO A 106 -4.32 -31.46 52.87
N GLU A 107 -3.70 -32.13 53.84
CA GLU A 107 -4.33 -33.23 54.58
C GLU A 107 -5.44 -32.75 55.53
N LEU A 108 -5.38 -31.49 55.97
CA LEU A 108 -6.31 -30.89 56.93
C LEU A 108 -7.43 -30.08 56.26
N LEU A 109 -7.43 -29.99 54.93
CA LEU A 109 -8.35 -29.14 54.18
C LEU A 109 -9.81 -29.57 54.31
N ILE A 110 -10.08 -30.87 54.09
CA ILE A 110 -11.44 -31.44 54.18
C ILE A 110 -11.99 -31.39 55.63
N PRO A 111 -11.23 -31.77 56.68
CA PRO A 111 -11.65 -31.58 58.07
C PRO A 111 -11.96 -30.12 58.41
N THR A 112 -11.08 -29.19 58.04
CA THR A 112 -11.25 -27.76 58.36
C THR A 112 -12.49 -27.16 57.68
N LEU A 113 -12.74 -27.51 56.42
CA LEU A 113 -13.97 -27.10 55.72
C LEU A 113 -15.22 -27.65 56.41
N ARG A 114 -15.19 -28.92 56.82
CA ARG A 114 -16.32 -29.56 57.52
C ARG A 114 -16.66 -28.85 58.83
N ASP A 115 -15.66 -28.47 59.61
CA ASP A 115 -15.87 -27.77 60.88
C ASP A 115 -16.39 -26.35 60.68
N ILE A 116 -15.89 -25.63 59.66
CA ILE A 116 -16.42 -24.32 59.25
C ILE A 116 -17.90 -24.44 58.86
N PHE A 117 -18.27 -25.42 58.03
CA PHE A 117 -19.67 -25.62 57.63
C PHE A 117 -20.58 -26.00 58.82
N LYS A 118 -20.10 -26.81 59.77
CA LYS A 118 -20.85 -27.13 60.99
C LYS A 118 -21.06 -25.90 61.88
N ALA A 119 -20.06 -25.02 61.98
CA ALA A 119 -20.17 -23.78 62.76
C ALA A 119 -21.13 -22.76 62.14
N MET A 120 -21.30 -22.80 60.81
CA MET A 120 -22.24 -21.94 60.07
C MET A 120 -23.65 -22.53 59.98
N ALA A 121 -23.85 -23.80 60.32
CA ALA A 121 -25.18 -24.40 60.34
C ALA A 121 -26.03 -23.73 61.44
N PRO A 122 -27.24 -23.24 61.12
CA PRO A 122 -28.10 -22.64 62.12
C PRO A 122 -28.42 -23.67 63.20
N LYS A 123 -28.29 -23.29 64.46
CA LYS A 123 -28.67 -24.11 65.60
C LYS A 123 -30.20 -24.23 65.60
N ILE A 124 -30.69 -25.37 65.09
CA ILE A 124 -32.09 -25.79 65.23
C ILE A 124 -32.28 -26.28 66.68
#